data_AF-A0A9E5V545-F1
#
_entry.id   AF-A0A9E5V545-F1
#
_cell.length_a   1.000
_cell.length_b   1.000
_cell.length_c   1.000
_cell.angle_alpha   90.00
_cell.angle_beta   90.00
_cell.angle_gamma   90.00
#
_symmetry.space_group_name_H-M   'P 1'
#
loop_
_entity.id
_entity.type
_entity.pdbx_description
1 polymer ?
#
loop_
_entity_poly.entity_id
_entity_poly.type
_entity_poly.pdbx_seq_one_letter_code
_entity_poly.pdbx_strand_id
1 'polypeptide(L)'
;MNSINTLPKALFLSPNNKIYPDYLICSGMISAELDGKPCPFSSNGRLPDPIPLDETDFGYSPDKGKPGDLCPPCAKQQLADLGHWQGHRQQTFPEELLPLRLFKCRIWLWLVIPGLHDAEPTKISTDN
;
A
#
# COMPACT_ATOMS: atom_id res chain seq x y z
N MET A 1 -12.36 26.46 -0.62
CA MET A 1 -11.71 25.49 0.28
C MET A 1 -10.46 25.02 -0.43
N ASN A 2 -9.28 25.34 0.10
CA ASN A 2 -8.00 25.03 -0.53
C ASN A 2 -7.82 23.51 -0.57
N SER A 3 -8.00 22.93 -1.76
CA SER A 3 -7.56 21.58 -2.08
C SER A 3 -6.04 21.55 -1.96
N ILE A 4 -5.52 21.28 -0.76
CA ILE A 4 -4.12 20.87 -0.63
C ILE A 4 -4.05 19.55 -1.38
N ASN A 5 -3.51 19.59 -2.61
CA ASN A 5 -3.16 18.43 -3.44
C ASN A 5 -2.08 17.62 -2.71
N THR A 6 -2.47 16.99 -1.61
CA THR A 6 -1.66 16.03 -0.88
C THR A 6 -1.71 14.76 -1.70
N LEU A 7 -0.60 14.51 -2.42
CA LEU A 7 -0.40 13.28 -3.16
C LEU A 7 -0.77 12.07 -2.28
N PRO A 8 -1.40 11.04 -2.87
CA PRO A 8 -1.78 9.86 -2.12
C PRO A 8 -0.53 9.18 -1.55
N LYS A 9 -0.63 8.70 -0.30
CA LYS A 9 0.47 7.94 0.33
C LYS A 9 0.56 6.52 -0.23
N ALA A 10 -0.56 6.01 -0.73
CA ALA A 10 -0.64 4.71 -1.38
C ALA A 10 -1.75 4.68 -2.41
N LEU A 11 -1.61 3.72 -3.32
CA LEU A 11 -2.57 3.41 -4.37
C LEU A 11 -3.09 2.00 -4.12
N PHE A 12 -4.40 1.89 -3.89
CA PHE A 12 -5.10 0.63 -3.69
C PHE A 12 -5.57 0.07 -5.03
N LEU A 13 -5.36 -1.23 -5.23
CA LEU A 13 -5.67 -1.95 -6.46
C LEU A 13 -6.97 -2.72 -6.26
N SER A 14 -8.01 -2.37 -7.03
CA SER A 14 -9.29 -3.08 -6.96
C SER A 14 -9.39 -4.17 -8.04
N PRO A 15 -10.21 -5.22 -7.81
CA PRO A 15 -10.42 -6.29 -8.79
C PRO A 15 -10.99 -5.84 -10.14
N ASN A 16 -11.62 -4.66 -10.19
CA ASN A 16 -12.18 -4.08 -11.43
C ASN A 16 -11.18 -3.18 -12.19
N ASN A 17 -9.88 -3.38 -11.97
CA ASN A 17 -8.78 -2.61 -12.59
C ASN A 17 -8.82 -1.10 -12.31
N LYS A 18 -9.53 -0.68 -11.25
CA LYS A 18 -9.46 0.71 -10.78
C LYS A 18 -8.37 0.86 -9.73
N ILE A 19 -7.86 2.07 -9.64
CA ILE A 19 -6.85 2.45 -8.66
C ILE A 19 -7.44 3.55 -7.80
N TYR A 20 -7.39 3.34 -6.49
CA TYR A 20 -7.94 4.28 -5.53
C TYR A 20 -6.84 4.85 -4.64
N PRO A 21 -6.81 6.17 -4.42
CA PRO A 21 -5.89 6.75 -3.46
C PRO A 21 -6.25 6.32 -2.04
N ASP A 22 -5.24 6.25 -1.17
CA ASP A 22 -5.37 5.81 0.21
C ASP A 22 -6.45 6.55 0.98
N TYR A 23 -6.58 7.87 0.81
CA TYR A 23 -7.56 8.65 1.55
C TYR A 23 -9.02 8.26 1.24
N LEU A 24 -9.35 7.68 0.08
CA LEU A 24 -10.72 7.22 -0.20
C LEU A 24 -11.02 5.89 0.52
N ILE A 25 -10.04 5.00 0.58
CA ILE A 25 -10.18 3.68 1.20
C ILE A 25 -10.06 3.81 2.72
N CYS A 26 -8.98 4.42 3.20
CA CYS A 26 -8.63 4.50 4.61
C CYS A 26 -9.59 5.38 5.42
N SER A 27 -10.25 6.36 4.81
CA SER A 27 -11.30 7.16 5.48
C SER A 27 -12.67 6.48 5.50
N GLY A 28 -12.85 5.38 4.77
CA GLY A 28 -14.13 4.67 4.66
C GLY A 28 -15.06 5.17 3.56
N MET A 29 -14.67 6.17 2.76
CA MET A 29 -15.56 6.79 1.77
C MET A 29 -16.07 5.84 0.67
N ILE A 30 -15.27 4.86 0.26
CA ILE A 30 -15.65 3.99 -0.89
C ILE A 30 -15.59 2.48 -0.59
N SER A 31 -15.03 2.07 0.54
CA SER A 31 -14.91 0.64 0.84
C SER A 31 -16.23 0.13 1.43
N ALA A 32 -17.00 -0.63 0.65
CA ALA A 32 -18.24 -1.26 1.11
C ALA A 32 -18.00 -2.16 2.35
N GLU A 33 -16.83 -2.78 2.44
CA GLU A 33 -16.40 -3.59 3.59
C GLU A 33 -16.20 -2.77 4.88
N LEU A 34 -16.03 -1.45 4.75
CA LEU A 34 -15.85 -0.55 5.87
C LEU A 34 -17.14 0.17 6.28
N ASP A 35 -18.26 -0.03 5.58
CA ASP A 35 -19.58 0.55 5.92
C ASP A 35 -19.52 2.07 6.21
N GLY A 36 -18.76 2.81 5.40
CA GLY A 36 -18.57 4.25 5.57
C GLY A 36 -17.65 4.66 6.73
N LYS A 37 -17.11 3.71 7.51
CA LYS A 37 -16.24 3.98 8.66
C LYS A 37 -14.77 4.02 8.26
N PRO A 38 -13.95 4.86 8.89
CA PRO A 38 -12.51 4.83 8.69
C PRO A 38 -11.92 3.45 8.98
N CYS A 39 -10.90 3.08 8.20
CA CYS A 39 -10.13 1.86 8.46
C CYS A 39 -9.50 1.96 9.86
N PRO A 40 -9.63 0.92 10.72
CA PRO A 40 -9.13 0.95 12.10
C PRO A 40 -7.60 1.00 12.19
N PHE A 41 -6.90 0.72 11.08
CA PHE A 41 -5.44 0.79 10.98
C PHE A 41 -4.96 2.04 10.24
N SER A 42 -5.87 2.96 9.89
CA SER A 42 -5.50 4.23 9.27
C SER A 42 -4.98 5.22 10.31
N SER A 43 -4.20 6.20 9.84
CA SER A 43 -3.84 7.38 10.61
C SER A 43 -4.54 8.58 9.99
N ASN A 44 -5.53 9.15 10.69
CA ASN A 44 -6.38 10.26 10.20
C ASN A 44 -7.02 9.99 8.83
N GLY A 45 -7.53 8.77 8.61
CA GLY A 45 -8.17 8.39 7.34
C GLY A 45 -7.22 8.19 6.17
N ARG A 46 -5.91 8.09 6.43
CA ARG A 46 -4.86 7.80 5.45
C ARG A 46 -4.04 6.58 5.82
N LEU A 47 -3.28 6.06 4.86
CA LEU A 47 -2.30 5.02 5.15
C LEU A 47 -1.24 5.58 6.14
N PRO A 48 -0.90 4.87 7.23
CA PRO A 48 0.26 5.23 8.05
C PRO A 48 1.55 5.17 7.23
N ASP A 49 2.52 6.01 7.58
CA ASP A 49 3.80 6.03 6.89
C ASP A 49 4.54 4.69 7.04
N PRO A 50 5.23 4.21 6.00
CA PRO A 50 6.09 3.05 6.11
C PRO A 50 7.19 3.27 7.13
N ILE A 51 7.45 2.24 7.93
CA ILE A 51 8.54 2.22 8.89
C ILE A 51 9.48 1.05 8.57
N PRO A 52 10.78 1.16 8.87
CA PRO A 52 11.69 0.03 8.74
C PRO A 52 11.22 -1.13 9.63
N LEU A 53 11.26 -2.36 9.11
CA LEU A 53 11.00 -3.55 9.89
C LEU A 53 12.13 -3.79 10.90
N ASP A 54 11.77 -4.04 12.16
CA ASP A 54 12.69 -4.44 13.23
C ASP A 54 12.39 -5.89 13.61
N GLU A 55 13.38 -6.78 13.60
CA GLU A 55 13.20 -8.19 13.99
C GLU A 55 12.92 -8.38 15.49
N THR A 56 13.22 -7.37 16.30
CA THR A 56 12.98 -7.37 17.75
C THR A 56 11.55 -6.95 18.13
N ASP A 57 10.80 -6.38 17.18
CA ASP A 57 9.41 -6.00 17.39
C ASP A 57 8.51 -7.23 17.54
N PHE A 58 7.65 -7.24 18.57
CA PHE A 58 6.66 -8.30 18.77
C PHE A 58 5.72 -8.49 17.56
N GLY A 59 5.49 -7.43 16.79
CA GLY A 59 4.66 -7.44 15.59
C GLY A 59 5.39 -7.78 14.29
N TYR A 60 6.68 -8.14 14.36
CA TYR A 60 7.47 -8.53 13.21
C TYR A 60 6.95 -9.85 12.61
N SER A 61 6.99 -9.93 11.29
CA SER A 61 6.75 -11.17 10.55
C SER A 61 7.61 -11.16 9.30
N PRO A 62 8.27 -12.29 8.96
CA PRO A 62 9.03 -12.40 7.72
C PRO A 62 8.14 -12.23 6.48
N ASP A 63 6.83 -12.44 6.59
CA ASP A 63 5.87 -12.21 5.51
C ASP A 63 5.80 -10.74 5.07
N LYS A 64 6.25 -9.79 5.92
CA LYS A 64 6.24 -8.36 5.60
C LYS A 64 7.48 -7.91 4.82
N GLY A 65 8.54 -8.70 4.85
CA GLY A 65 9.85 -8.34 4.32
C GLY A 65 10.97 -8.69 5.29
N LYS A 66 12.18 -8.23 4.96
CA LYS A 66 13.39 -8.41 5.76
C LYS A 66 13.55 -7.24 6.75
N PRO A 67 14.32 -7.42 7.84
CA PRO A 67 14.66 -6.30 8.72
C PRO A 67 15.31 -5.15 7.93
N GLY A 68 14.88 -3.93 8.21
CA GLY A 68 15.27 -2.71 7.48
C GLY A 68 14.38 -2.34 6.29
N ASP A 69 13.61 -3.28 5.73
CA ASP A 69 12.67 -2.97 4.64
C ASP A 69 11.58 -2.01 5.16
N LEU A 70 11.20 -1.02 4.35
CA LEU A 70 10.08 -0.14 4.64
C LEU A 70 8.77 -0.87 4.42
N CYS A 71 7.93 -0.89 5.45
CA CYS A 71 6.64 -1.54 5.42
C CYS A 71 5.61 -0.69 6.18
N PRO A 72 4.41 -0.46 5.62
CA PRO A 72 3.32 0.12 6.39
C PRO A 72 3.01 -0.76 7.61
N PRO A 73 2.82 -0.19 8.81
CA PRO A 73 2.50 -0.99 10.00
C PRO A 73 1.15 -1.73 9.87
N CYS A 74 0.25 -1.21 9.03
CA CYS A 74 -1.02 -1.84 8.70
C CYS A 74 -0.94 -2.91 7.60
N ALA A 75 0.23 -3.13 7.00
CA ALA A 75 0.45 -4.23 6.06
C ALA A 75 0.49 -5.57 6.82
N LYS A 76 -0.09 -6.59 6.20
CA LYS A 76 -0.05 -7.97 6.70
C LYS A 76 1.06 -8.76 6.03
N GLN A 77 1.26 -8.54 4.73
CA GLN A 77 2.16 -9.31 3.90
C GLN A 77 2.65 -8.46 2.73
N GLN A 78 3.88 -8.72 2.28
CA GLN A 78 4.43 -8.27 1.02
C GLN A 78 4.35 -9.40 -0.02
N LEU A 79 4.00 -9.06 -1.27
CA LEU A 79 3.61 -10.00 -2.31
C LEU A 79 4.52 -9.95 -3.55
N ALA A 80 5.81 -9.65 -3.41
CA ALA A 80 6.72 -9.27 -4.51
C ALA A 80 6.44 -7.87 -5.09
N ASP A 81 7.07 -7.54 -6.22
CA ASP A 81 6.70 -6.39 -7.05
C ASP A 81 5.31 -6.59 -7.68
N LEU A 82 4.66 -5.50 -8.08
CA LEU A 82 3.35 -5.55 -8.72
C LEU A 82 3.40 -6.24 -10.10
N GLY A 83 4.52 -6.09 -10.83
CA GLY A 83 4.76 -6.71 -12.13
C GLY A 83 4.65 -8.23 -12.11
N HIS A 84 5.06 -8.87 -11.01
CA HIS A 84 4.87 -10.31 -10.78
C HIS A 84 3.41 -10.76 -10.95
N TRP A 85 2.44 -9.88 -10.72
CA TRP A 85 1.00 -10.17 -10.78
C TRP A 85 0.32 -9.66 -12.05
N GLN A 86 1.07 -9.12 -13.01
CA GLN A 86 0.51 -8.66 -14.28
C GLN A 86 -0.17 -9.82 -15.02
N GLY A 87 -1.40 -9.60 -15.51
CA GLY A 87 -2.19 -10.63 -16.21
C GLY A 87 -2.83 -11.68 -15.31
N HIS A 88 -2.47 -11.75 -14.01
CA HIS A 88 -3.13 -12.63 -13.07
C HIS A 88 -4.61 -12.22 -12.94
N ARG A 89 -5.53 -13.19 -13.13
CA ARG A 89 -6.99 -12.96 -13.15
C ARG A 89 -7.43 -11.85 -14.13
N GLN A 90 -6.72 -11.69 -15.26
CA GLN A 90 -7.01 -10.66 -16.27
C GLN A 90 -6.83 -9.22 -15.75
N GLN A 91 -6.09 -9.03 -14.65
CA GLN A 91 -5.73 -7.70 -14.19
C GLN A 91 -4.63 -7.10 -15.05
N THR A 92 -4.79 -5.82 -15.38
CA THR A 92 -3.78 -5.04 -16.11
C THR A 92 -3.46 -3.82 -15.28
N PHE A 93 -2.21 -3.70 -14.87
CA PHE A 93 -1.71 -2.56 -14.10
C PHE A 93 -0.91 -1.62 -15.00
N PRO A 94 -0.90 -0.30 -14.68
CA PRO A 94 -0.05 0.68 -15.35
C PRO A 94 1.43 0.34 -15.22
N GLU A 95 2.20 0.58 -16.29
CA GLU A 95 3.63 0.23 -16.38
C GLU A 95 4.46 0.89 -15.28
N GLU A 96 4.14 2.13 -14.93
CA GLU A 96 4.81 2.91 -13.90
C GLU A 96 4.65 2.33 -12.49
N LEU A 97 3.64 1.48 -12.27
CA LEU A 97 3.40 0.86 -10.97
C LEU A 97 3.98 -0.55 -10.87
N LEU A 98 4.30 -1.20 -11.98
CA LEU A 98 4.82 -2.57 -12.01
C LEU A 98 6.05 -2.79 -11.12
N PRO A 99 7.06 -1.89 -11.07
CA PRO A 99 8.24 -2.14 -10.26
C PRO A 99 8.03 -1.84 -8.76
N LEU A 100 6.85 -1.31 -8.38
CA LEU A 100 6.55 -0.98 -7.00
C LEU A 100 6.25 -2.23 -6.18
N ARG A 101 6.64 -2.15 -4.91
CA ARG A 101 6.45 -3.23 -3.94
C ARG A 101 4.96 -3.38 -3.60
N LEU A 102 4.42 -4.57 -3.82
CA LEU A 102 3.02 -4.88 -3.57
C LEU A 102 2.80 -5.36 -2.14
N PHE A 103 1.85 -4.74 -1.45
CA PHE A 103 1.44 -5.13 -0.12
C PHE A 103 -0.02 -5.56 -0.07
N LYS A 104 -0.30 -6.47 0.86
CA LYS A 104 -1.65 -6.78 1.30
C LYS A 104 -1.86 -6.23 2.69
N CYS A 105 -2.84 -5.35 2.87
CA CYS A 105 -3.12 -4.75 4.16
C CYS A 105 -3.99 -5.64 5.07
N ARG A 106 -4.16 -5.26 6.33
CA ARG A 106 -4.95 -6.00 7.33
C ARG A 106 -6.44 -6.14 7.01
N ILE A 107 -6.98 -5.29 6.12
CA ILE A 107 -8.33 -5.42 5.56
C ILE A 107 -8.33 -6.13 4.20
N TRP A 108 -7.28 -6.89 3.91
CA TRP A 108 -7.16 -7.79 2.74
C TRP A 108 -7.10 -7.14 1.36
N LEU A 109 -7.07 -5.80 1.28
CA LEU A 109 -6.88 -5.07 0.04
C LEU A 109 -5.40 -5.01 -0.38
N TRP A 110 -5.18 -4.94 -1.69
CA TRP A 110 -3.86 -4.76 -2.30
C TRP A 110 -3.53 -3.29 -2.45
N LEU A 111 -2.29 -2.91 -2.16
CA LEU A 111 -1.79 -1.55 -2.34
C LEU A 111 -0.31 -1.52 -2.72
N VAL A 112 0.07 -0.44 -3.39
CA VAL A 112 1.46 -0.05 -3.63
C VAL A 112 1.69 1.34 -3.04
N ILE A 113 2.93 1.67 -2.72
CA ILE A 113 3.34 2.98 -2.22
C ILE A 113 4.15 3.66 -3.32
N PRO A 114 3.73 4.84 -3.82
CA PRO A 114 4.50 5.57 -4.82
C PRO A 114 5.95 5.76 -4.38
N GLY A 115 6.90 5.38 -5.25
CA GLY A 115 8.33 5.48 -5.00
C GLY A 115 8.95 4.31 -4.21
N LEU A 116 8.15 3.43 -3.59
CA LEU A 116 8.68 2.26 -2.88
C LEU A 116 8.81 1.08 -3.84
N HIS A 117 10.02 0.89 -4.36
CA HIS A 117 10.36 -0.15 -5.32
C HIS A 117 10.71 -1.47 -4.61
N ASP A 118 10.40 -2.60 -5.24
CA ASP A 118 10.75 -3.90 -4.64
C ASP A 118 12.26 -4.17 -4.63
N ALA A 119 12.98 -3.66 -5.64
CA ALA A 119 14.43 -3.77 -5.75
C ALA A 119 15.20 -2.94 -4.71
N GLU A 120 14.60 -1.86 -4.20
CA GLU A 120 15.20 -0.97 -3.21
C GLU A 120 14.24 -0.73 -2.04
N PRO A 121 13.93 -1.77 -1.25
CA PRO A 121 12.80 -1.76 -0.31
C PRO A 121 13.05 -0.91 0.94
N THR A 122 14.26 -0.40 1.14
CA THR A 122 14.66 0.37 2.32
C THR A 122 14.49 1.88 2.16
N LYS A 123 14.06 2.35 0.98
CA LYS A 123 13.86 3.78 0.69
C LYS A 123 12.65 4.02 -0.21
N ILE A 124 12.13 5.25 -0.17
CA ILE A 124 11.10 5.73 -1.09
C ILE A 124 11.78 6.70 -2.05
N SER A 125 11.82 6.35 -3.34
CA SER A 125 12.30 7.25 -4.38
C SER A 125 11.26 8.34 -4.62
N THR A 126 11.61 9.59 -4.31
CA THR A 126 10.85 10.75 -4.77
C THR A 126 11.32 11.08 -6.18
N ASP A 127 10.91 10.29 -7.17
CA ASP A 127 11.11 10.69 -8.55
C ASP A 127 10.10 11.82 -8.83
N ASN A 128 10.64 13.04 -9.00
CA ASN A 128 9.90 14.27 -9.33
C ASN A 128 9.32 14.22 -10.74
#